data_AF-A0A5P8WBG9-F1
#
_entry.id   AF-A0A5P8WBG9-F1
#
_cell.length_a   1.000
_cell.length_b   1.000
_cell.length_c   1.000
_cell.angle_alpha   90.00
_cell.angle_beta   90.00
_cell.angle_gamma   90.00
#
_symmetry.space_group_name_H-M   'P 1'
#
loop_
_entity.id
_entity.type
_entity.pdbx_description
1 polymer ?
#
loop_
_entity_poly.entity_id
_entity_poly.type
_entity_poly.pdbx_seq_one_letter_code
_entity_poly.pdbx_strand_id
1 'polypeptide(L)'
;MQRIIERTKVLPNTYPIGEVCQILALDNPELRGKGGCWAIVSAVNDFSCSVRIWDGEYTIGLKHLKSYDYLPQECQQIQSLSDRISRVYSDSLEDTAKSLLQSLGKVNRPYLTAVEEKLLKVLESEYGRIPQTILANWHPMSLDCSFNRVSNTTGQ
;
A
#
# COMPACT_ATOMS: atom_id res chain seq x y z
N MET A 1 -21.79 42.87 0.97
CA MET A 1 -21.02 42.46 -0.24
C MET A 1 -19.55 42.41 0.13
N GLN A 2 -18.89 41.25 0.00
CA GLN A 2 -17.57 41.11 -0.64
C GLN A 2 -17.18 39.63 -0.64
N ARG A 3 -16.92 39.15 -1.86
CA ARG A 3 -16.55 37.79 -2.24
C ARG A 3 -15.05 37.65 -2.08
N ILE A 4 -14.57 36.60 -1.43
CA ILE A 4 -13.19 36.13 -1.59
C ILE A 4 -13.27 34.63 -1.86
N ILE A 5 -13.42 34.30 -3.15
CA ILE A 5 -13.12 32.97 -3.68
C ILE A 5 -11.76 33.11 -4.33
N GLU A 6 -10.76 32.45 -3.78
CA GLU A 6 -9.68 31.89 -4.59
C GLU A 6 -9.39 30.49 -4.04
N ARG A 7 -10.33 29.58 -4.34
CA ARG A 7 -10.10 28.15 -4.24
C ARG A 7 -9.09 27.80 -5.32
N THR A 8 -7.82 27.71 -4.96
CA THR A 8 -6.87 26.87 -5.69
C THR A 8 -7.37 25.44 -5.53
N LYS A 9 -8.31 25.03 -6.40
CA LYS A 9 -8.64 23.61 -6.60
C LYS A 9 -7.38 23.00 -7.22
N VAL A 10 -6.40 22.69 -6.37
CA VAL A 10 -5.43 21.66 -6.68
C VAL A 10 -6.28 20.46 -7.08
N LEU A 11 -6.07 19.91 -8.29
CA LEU A 11 -6.79 18.72 -8.70
C LEU A 11 -6.60 17.69 -7.58
N PRO A 12 -7.68 17.22 -6.94
CA PRO A 12 -7.53 16.26 -5.86
C PRO A 12 -6.82 15.05 -6.45
N ASN A 13 -5.72 14.70 -5.80
CA ASN A 13 -4.99 13.48 -6.05
C ASN A 13 -5.96 12.33 -6.36
N THR A 14 -5.83 11.74 -7.53
CA THR A 14 -6.82 10.83 -8.12
C THR A 14 -6.73 9.41 -7.57
N TYR A 15 -5.72 9.11 -6.76
CA TYR A 15 -5.49 7.80 -6.20
C TYR A 15 -6.44 7.54 -5.00
N PRO A 16 -7.39 6.60 -5.07
CA PRO A 16 -8.15 6.16 -3.91
C PRO A 16 -7.27 5.55 -2.81
N ILE A 17 -7.69 5.77 -1.56
CA ILE A 17 -7.14 5.06 -0.40
C ILE A 17 -7.39 3.55 -0.59
N GLY A 18 -6.37 2.74 -0.32
CA GLY A 18 -6.39 1.29 -0.50
C GLY A 18 -6.05 0.81 -1.92
N GLU A 19 -5.79 1.73 -2.86
CA GLU A 19 -5.30 1.39 -4.20
C GLU A 19 -3.90 0.81 -4.14
N VAL A 20 -3.66 -0.18 -4.99
CA VAL A 20 -2.34 -0.80 -5.16
C VAL A 20 -1.63 -0.16 -6.34
N CYS A 21 -0.47 0.43 -6.08
CA CYS A 21 0.37 1.09 -7.04
C CYS A 21 1.76 0.43 -7.08
N GLN A 22 2.49 0.64 -8.16
CA GLN A 22 3.90 0.33 -8.30
C GLN A 22 4.74 1.57 -8.04
N ILE A 23 5.84 1.40 -7.31
CA ILE A 23 6.84 2.45 -7.11
C ILE A 23 7.75 2.55 -8.33
N LEU A 24 7.85 3.75 -8.89
CA LEU A 24 8.79 4.11 -9.95
C LEU A 24 9.98 4.86 -9.36
N ALA A 25 11.12 4.17 -9.25
CA ALA A 25 12.38 4.74 -8.75
C ALA A 25 13.16 5.51 -9.84
N LEU A 26 12.47 6.34 -10.63
CA LEU A 26 13.04 7.07 -11.78
C LEU A 26 14.26 7.91 -11.36
N ASP A 27 14.05 8.91 -10.50
CA ASP A 27 15.08 9.91 -10.15
C ASP A 27 15.08 10.27 -8.65
N ASN A 28 14.35 9.52 -7.81
CA ASN A 28 14.32 9.78 -6.38
C ASN A 28 15.35 8.90 -5.65
N PRO A 29 16.41 9.48 -5.05
CA PRO A 29 17.41 8.72 -4.29
C PRO A 29 16.81 7.97 -3.10
N GLU A 30 15.70 8.44 -2.52
CA GLU A 30 15.00 7.78 -1.40
C GLU A 30 14.28 6.49 -1.83
N LEU A 31 13.94 6.38 -3.12
CA LEU A 31 13.28 5.20 -3.71
C LEU A 31 14.28 4.22 -4.33
N ARG A 32 15.59 4.49 -4.21
CA ARG A 32 16.65 3.64 -4.76
C ARG A 32 16.57 2.25 -4.14
N GLY A 33 16.38 1.23 -4.99
CA GLY A 33 16.20 -0.17 -4.57
C GLY A 33 14.76 -0.60 -4.29
N LYS A 34 13.83 0.35 -4.20
CA LYS A 34 12.37 0.14 -4.03
C LYS A 34 11.59 0.23 -5.35
N GLY A 35 12.28 0.55 -6.45
CA GLY A 35 11.70 0.50 -7.78
C GLY A 35 11.12 -0.88 -8.10
N GLY A 36 9.88 -0.88 -8.58
CA GLY A 36 9.14 -2.10 -8.90
C GLY A 36 8.42 -2.74 -7.72
N CYS A 37 8.56 -2.23 -6.49
CA CYS A 37 7.76 -2.70 -5.37
C CYS A 37 6.29 -2.28 -5.53
N TRP A 38 5.37 -3.16 -5.15
CA TRP A 38 3.97 -2.76 -4.93
C TRP A 38 3.89 -1.92 -3.65
N ALA A 39 2.91 -1.02 -3.64
CA ALA A 39 2.65 -0.10 -2.56
C ALA A 39 1.14 0.15 -2.45
N ILE A 40 0.62 0.23 -1.24
CA ILE A 40 -0.80 0.44 -0.98
C ILE A 40 -1.01 1.86 -0.48
N VAL A 41 -1.85 2.64 -1.12
CA VAL A 41 -2.15 4.02 -0.71
C VAL A 41 -2.82 4.01 0.67
N SER A 42 -2.16 4.56 1.68
CA SER A 42 -2.68 4.68 3.05
C SER A 42 -3.24 6.07 3.32
N ALA A 43 -2.62 7.11 2.78
CA ALA A 43 -3.12 8.48 2.86
C ALA A 43 -2.86 9.24 1.56
N VAL A 44 -3.77 10.16 1.25
CA VAL A 44 -3.79 10.95 0.02
C VAL A 44 -3.52 12.40 0.41
N ASN A 45 -2.42 12.98 -0.07
CA ASN A 45 -2.10 14.40 0.08
C ASN A 45 -2.19 15.09 -1.30
N ASP A 46 -2.10 16.42 -1.31
CA ASP A 46 -2.32 17.25 -2.51
C ASP A 46 -1.40 16.91 -3.69
N PHE A 47 -0.13 16.56 -3.43
CA PHE A 47 0.87 16.26 -4.47
C PHE A 47 1.65 14.96 -4.23
N SER A 48 1.24 14.19 -3.21
CA SER A 48 1.91 12.95 -2.79
C SER A 48 0.93 12.02 -2.09
N CYS A 49 1.20 10.72 -2.15
CA CYS A 49 0.50 9.74 -1.32
C CYS A 49 1.45 9.20 -0.25
N SER A 50 0.94 8.97 0.95
CA SER A 50 1.57 8.00 1.84
C SER A 50 1.17 6.62 1.35
N VAL A 51 2.17 5.77 1.11
CA VAL A 51 1.98 4.41 0.64
C VAL A 51 2.70 3.44 1.57
N ARG A 52 2.04 2.33 1.86
CA ARG A 52 2.59 1.22 2.62
C ARG A 52 3.23 0.21 1.69
N ILE A 53 4.44 -0.20 2.02
CA ILE A 53 5.19 -1.27 1.37
C ILE A 53 5.61 -2.31 2.41
N TRP A 54 6.31 -3.35 1.95
CA TRP A 54 6.73 -4.49 2.77
C TRP A 54 7.59 -4.12 3.99
N ASP A 55 8.35 -3.01 3.95
CA ASP A 55 9.23 -2.55 5.04
C ASP A 55 8.69 -1.34 5.82
N GLY A 56 7.49 -0.83 5.51
CA GLY A 56 6.92 0.31 6.23
C GLY A 56 6.11 1.26 5.35
N GLU A 57 5.97 2.50 5.80
CA GLU A 57 5.20 3.54 5.10
C GLU A 57 6.12 4.66 4.58
N TYR A 58 5.85 5.12 3.36
CA TYR A 58 6.65 6.13 2.67
C TYR A 58 5.75 7.16 2.00
N THR A 59 6.14 8.43 2.06
CA THR A 59 5.48 9.49 1.29
C THR A 59 6.12 9.60 -0.08
N ILE A 60 5.34 9.29 -1.13
CA ILE A 60 5.81 9.24 -2.52
C ILE A 60 5.00 10.25 -3.35
N GLY A 61 5.71 11.07 -4.13
CA GLY A 61 5.09 11.99 -5.07
C GLY A 61 4.38 11.25 -6.22
N LEU A 62 3.28 11.80 -6.74
CA LEU A 62 2.44 11.12 -7.75
C LEU A 62 3.19 10.71 -9.02
N LYS A 63 4.23 11.46 -9.40
CA LYS A 63 5.11 11.15 -10.55
C LYS A 63 5.92 9.85 -10.39
N HIS A 64 6.04 9.34 -9.16
CA HIS A 64 6.77 8.11 -8.82
C HIS A 64 5.82 6.95 -8.49
N LEU A 65 4.53 7.10 -8.72
CA LEU A 65 3.52 6.06 -8.54
C LEU A 65 2.89 5.73 -9.89
N LYS A 66 2.63 4.44 -10.10
CA LYS A 66 1.89 3.94 -11.25
C LYS A 66 0.83 2.97 -10.75
N SER A 67 -0.45 3.20 -11.01
CA SER A 67 -1.47 2.24 -10.63
C SER A 67 -1.29 0.89 -11.36
N TYR A 68 -1.61 -0.21 -10.70
CA TYR A 68 -1.73 -1.52 -11.35
C TYR A 68 -3.12 -1.72 -11.98
N ASP A 69 -4.07 -0.82 -11.72
CA ASP A 69 -5.48 -0.96 -12.15
C ASP A 69 -6.13 -2.28 -11.67
N TYR A 70 -5.72 -2.76 -10.49
CA TYR A 70 -6.24 -3.97 -9.88
C TYR A 70 -7.73 -3.86 -9.54
N LEU A 71 -8.43 -4.96 -9.72
CA LEU A 71 -9.81 -5.10 -9.28
C LEU A 71 -9.89 -5.04 -7.75
N PRO A 72 -11.05 -4.67 -7.18
CA PRO A 72 -11.22 -4.60 -5.72
C PRO A 72 -10.81 -5.89 -4.98
N GLN A 73 -11.06 -7.06 -5.60
CA GLN A 73 -10.66 -8.36 -5.03
C GLN A 73 -9.14 -8.53 -5.01
N GLU A 74 -8.45 -8.11 -6.07
CA GLU A 74 -7.00 -8.18 -6.17
C GLU A 74 -6.33 -7.22 -5.17
N CYS A 75 -6.90 -6.03 -5.00
CA CYS A 75 -6.48 -5.09 -3.95
C CYS A 75 -6.61 -5.71 -2.56
N GLN A 76 -7.69 -6.43 -2.26
CA GLN A 76 -7.85 -7.14 -0.98
C GLN A 76 -6.79 -8.23 -0.77
N GLN A 77 -6.39 -8.95 -1.83
CA GLN A 77 -5.35 -9.97 -1.71
C GLN A 77 -3.99 -9.34 -1.40
N ILE A 78 -3.64 -8.24 -2.07
CA ILE A 78 -2.41 -7.49 -1.79
C ILE A 78 -2.46 -6.85 -0.39
N GLN A 79 -3.59 -6.32 0.05
CA GLN A 79 -3.76 -5.80 1.42
C GLN A 79 -3.53 -6.90 2.46
N SER A 80 -4.15 -8.07 2.28
CA SER A 80 -3.93 -9.23 3.16
C SER A 80 -2.46 -9.65 3.19
N LEU A 81 -1.79 -9.67 2.04
CA LEU A 81 -0.36 -9.94 1.94
C LEU A 81 0.47 -8.89 2.70
N SER A 82 0.16 -7.60 2.52
CA SER A 82 0.83 -6.51 3.22
C SER A 82 0.67 -6.62 4.73
N ASP A 83 -0.52 -6.95 5.21
CA ASP A 83 -0.77 -7.10 6.64
C ASP A 83 -0.01 -8.29 7.22
N ARG A 84 0.07 -9.40 6.48
CA ARG A 84 0.88 -10.57 6.86
C ARG A 84 2.36 -10.24 6.94
N ILE A 85 2.90 -9.59 5.92
CA ILE A 85 4.30 -9.17 5.87
C ILE A 85 4.61 -8.20 7.01
N SER A 86 3.75 -7.22 7.25
CA SER A 86 3.94 -6.20 8.30
C SER A 86 3.96 -6.80 9.70
N ARG A 87 3.23 -7.90 9.94
CA ARG A 87 3.28 -8.64 11.23
C ARG A 87 4.59 -9.39 11.46
N VAL A 88 5.23 -9.82 10.38
CA VAL A 88 6.51 -10.54 10.42
C VAL A 88 7.68 -9.55 10.44
N TYR A 89 7.53 -8.41 9.77
CA TYR A 89 8.57 -7.42 9.64
C TYR A 89 9.00 -6.85 11.00
N SER A 90 10.30 -6.91 11.27
CA SER A 90 10.94 -6.24 12.41
C SER A 90 12.38 -5.86 12.04
N ASP A 91 12.91 -4.81 12.68
CA ASP A 91 14.29 -4.36 12.43
C ASP A 91 15.34 -5.44 12.76
N SER A 92 15.01 -6.35 13.68
CA SER A 92 15.84 -7.49 14.10
C SER A 92 15.80 -8.69 13.16
N LEU A 93 15.02 -8.66 12.08
CA LEU A 93 15.02 -9.75 11.09
C LEU A 93 16.41 -9.94 10.46
N GLU A 94 16.76 -11.20 10.21
CA GLU A 94 17.94 -11.57 9.43
C GLU A 94 17.90 -10.97 8.01
N ASP A 95 19.05 -10.66 7.44
CA ASP A 95 19.15 -10.09 6.09
C ASP A 95 18.52 -10.99 5.02
N THR A 96 18.59 -12.31 5.19
CA THR A 96 17.93 -13.29 4.32
C THR A 96 16.40 -13.16 4.40
N ALA A 97 15.84 -13.01 5.61
CA ALA A 97 14.41 -12.81 5.79
C ALA A 97 13.95 -11.47 5.20
N LYS A 98 14.72 -10.39 5.41
CA LYS A 98 14.48 -9.08 4.80
C LYS A 98 14.51 -9.16 3.26
N SER A 99 15.47 -9.88 2.70
CA SER A 99 15.57 -10.09 1.25
C SER A 99 14.36 -10.85 0.70
N LEU A 100 13.87 -11.86 1.42
CA LEU A 100 12.66 -12.59 1.05
C LEU A 100 11.42 -11.69 1.11
N LEU A 101 11.24 -10.90 2.18
CA LEU A 101 10.14 -9.93 2.26
C LEU A 101 10.22 -8.88 1.15
N GLN A 102 11.42 -8.42 0.81
CA GLN A 102 11.64 -7.53 -0.34
C GLN A 102 11.25 -8.19 -1.66
N SER A 103 11.58 -9.47 -1.87
CA SER A 103 11.16 -10.21 -3.05
C SER A 103 9.64 -10.30 -3.14
N LEU A 104 8.96 -10.60 -2.02
CA LEU A 104 7.48 -10.59 -1.95
C LEU A 104 6.90 -9.18 -2.21
N GLY A 105 7.59 -8.14 -1.75
CA GLY A 105 7.27 -6.74 -2.01
C GLY A 105 7.38 -6.30 -3.48
N LYS A 106 8.08 -7.08 -4.32
CA LYS A 106 8.28 -6.81 -5.76
C LYS A 106 7.39 -7.66 -6.67
N VAL A 107 6.51 -8.48 -6.09
CA VAL A 107 5.61 -9.34 -6.85
C VAL A 107 4.54 -8.48 -7.53
N ASN A 108 4.51 -8.47 -8.86
CA ASN A 108 3.55 -7.72 -9.68
C ASN A 108 2.20 -8.44 -9.88
N ARG A 109 1.89 -9.45 -9.06
CA ARG A 109 0.65 -10.23 -9.16
C ARG A 109 -0.07 -10.25 -7.81
N PRO A 110 -1.41 -10.30 -7.79
CA PRO A 110 -2.18 -10.21 -6.55
C PRO A 110 -2.19 -11.49 -5.72
N TYR A 111 -1.39 -12.49 -6.06
CA TYR A 111 -1.34 -13.77 -5.37
C TYR A 111 0.09 -14.28 -5.18
N LEU A 112 0.30 -15.02 -4.10
CA LEU A 112 1.52 -15.77 -3.88
C LEU A 112 1.44 -17.15 -4.55
N THR A 113 2.55 -17.63 -5.08
CA THR A 113 2.72 -19.03 -5.48
C THR A 113 2.80 -19.93 -4.27
N ALA A 114 2.63 -21.24 -4.50
CA ALA A 114 2.76 -22.24 -3.44
C ALA A 114 4.11 -22.20 -2.69
N VAL A 115 5.19 -21.79 -3.36
CA VAL A 115 6.52 -21.66 -2.73
C VAL A 115 6.59 -20.39 -1.89
N GLU A 116 6.21 -19.24 -2.44
CA GLU A 116 6.18 -17.96 -1.71
C GLU A 116 5.29 -18.02 -0.47
N GLU A 117 4.12 -18.66 -0.59
CA GLU A 117 3.20 -18.86 0.53
C GLU A 117 3.82 -19.73 1.63
N LYS A 118 4.56 -20.79 1.27
CA LYS A 118 5.29 -21.62 2.24
C LYS A 118 6.41 -20.83 2.91
N LEU A 119 7.15 -20.03 2.14
CA LEU A 119 8.24 -19.21 2.67
C LEU A 119 7.71 -18.16 3.64
N LEU A 120 6.62 -17.47 3.30
CA LEU A 120 5.97 -16.51 4.20
C LEU A 120 5.47 -17.20 5.48
N LYS A 121 4.86 -18.39 5.37
CA LYS A 121 4.44 -19.17 6.54
C LYS A 121 5.59 -19.58 7.47
N VAL A 122 6.76 -19.91 6.92
CA VAL A 122 7.95 -20.18 7.73
C VAL A 122 8.35 -18.91 8.48
N LEU A 123 8.41 -17.76 7.81
CA LEU A 123 8.70 -16.50 8.49
C LEU A 123 7.64 -16.14 9.54
N GLU A 124 6.36 -16.37 9.28
CA GLU A 124 5.27 -16.18 10.24
C GLU A 124 5.42 -17.11 11.46
N SER A 125 5.91 -18.33 11.28
CA SER A 125 6.16 -19.28 12.38
C SER A 125 7.34 -18.87 13.26
N GLU A 126 8.45 -18.43 12.64
CA GLU A 126 9.68 -18.05 13.34
C GLU A 126 9.59 -16.66 13.98
N TYR A 127 9.01 -15.68 13.26
CA TYR A 127 9.03 -14.26 13.65
C TYR A 127 7.64 -13.69 13.98
N GLY A 128 6.55 -14.33 13.55
CA GLY A 128 5.17 -13.83 13.76
C GLY A 128 4.64 -13.96 15.19
N ARG A 129 5.48 -14.26 16.18
CA ARG A 129 5.15 -14.32 17.61
C ARG A 129 5.40 -13.01 18.36
N ILE A 130 5.22 -11.86 17.71
CA ILE A 130 5.24 -10.58 18.44
C ILE A 130 3.88 -10.43 19.15
N PRO A 131 3.84 -10.30 20.49
CA PRO A 131 2.58 -10.20 21.24
C PRO A 131 1.74 -8.99 20.80
N GLN A 132 0.42 -9.13 20.84
CA GLN A 132 -0.62 -8.18 20.37
C GLN A 132 -0.54 -6.76 20.93
N THR A 133 0.40 -6.43 21.81
CA THR A 133 0.52 -5.11 22.45
C THR A 133 1.00 -4.01 21.51
N ILE A 134 1.66 -4.33 20.37
CA ILE A 134 2.00 -3.32 19.34
C ILE A 134 0.82 -3.02 18.40
N LEU A 135 -0.13 -3.95 18.27
CA LEU A 135 -1.34 -3.76 17.46
C LEU A 135 -2.37 -2.82 18.11
N ALA A 136 -2.28 -2.57 19.43
CA ALA A 136 -3.19 -1.64 20.11
C ALA A 136 -2.93 -0.15 19.79
N ASN A 137 -1.73 0.18 19.30
CA ASN A 137 -1.42 1.52 18.79
C ASN A 137 -1.71 1.66 17.29
N TRP A 138 -2.00 0.55 16.61
CA TRP A 138 -2.54 0.55 15.27
C TRP A 138 -4.06 0.67 15.35
N HIS A 139 -4.58 1.89 15.24
CA HIS A 139 -5.99 2.06 14.91
C HIS A 139 -6.18 1.66 13.44
N PRO A 140 -6.88 0.57 13.11
CA PRO A 140 -7.51 0.47 11.80
C PRO A 140 -8.51 1.63 11.72
N MET A 141 -8.17 2.71 11.02
CA MET A 141 -9.19 3.64 10.57
C MET A 141 -10.18 2.80 9.75
N SER A 142 -11.39 2.65 10.30
CA SER A 142 -12.49 1.91 9.73
C SER A 142 -12.55 2.08 8.22
N LEU A 143 -12.29 0.99 7.50
CA LEU A 143 -12.77 0.81 6.14
C LEU A 143 -14.30 0.68 6.22
N ASP A 144 -14.99 1.80 6.38
CA ASP A 144 -16.34 1.92 5.88
C ASP A 144 -16.24 1.89 4.36
N CYS A 145 -16.32 0.68 3.82
CA CYS A 145 -16.40 0.41 2.40
C CYS A 145 -17.80 0.77 1.92
N SER A 146 -18.21 2.04 2.05
CA SER A 146 -19.35 2.59 1.32
C SER A 146 -18.94 2.81 -0.13
N PHE A 147 -19.02 1.70 -0.87
CA PHE A 147 -19.05 1.63 -2.31
C PHE A 147 -20.08 2.62 -2.85
N ASN A 148 -19.62 3.83 -3.18
CA ASN A 148 -20.48 4.87 -3.74
C ASN A 148 -20.77 4.51 -5.20
N ARG A 149 -21.84 3.73 -5.40
CA ARG A 149 -22.45 3.46 -6.70
C ARG A 149 -22.97 4.79 -7.23
N VAL A 150 -22.22 5.44 -8.11
CA VAL A 150 -22.74 6.52 -8.94
C VAL A 150 -23.72 5.90 -9.92
N SER A 151 -25.01 5.96 -9.57
CA SER A 151 -26.13 5.63 -10.46
C SER A 151 -26.18 6.69 -11.57
N ASN A 152 -25.75 6.34 -12.77
CA ASN A 152 -26.12 7.09 -13.97
C ASN A 152 -27.59 6.81 -14.27
N THR A 153 -28.48 7.71 -13.85
CA THR A 153 -29.81 7.88 -14.46
C THR A 153 -29.71 8.96 -15.53
N THR A 154 -29.53 8.56 -16.78
CA THR A 154 -29.90 9.37 -17.94
C THR A 154 -31.10 8.70 -18.58
N GLY A 155 -32.26 9.32 -18.41
CA GLY A 155 -33.52 8.94 -19.01
C GLY A 155 -34.46 10.13 -18.96
N GLN A 156 -34.34 10.99 -19.98
CA GLN A 156 -35.44 11.84 -20.43
C GLN A 156 -36.08 11.16 -21.63
#